data_AF-A0A924B108-F1
#
_entry.id   AF-A0A924B108-F1
#
_cell.length_a   1.000
_cell.length_b   1.000
_cell.length_c   1.000
_cell.angle_alpha   90.00
_cell.angle_beta   90.00
_cell.angle_gamma   90.00
#
_symmetry.space_group_name_H-M   'P 1'
#
loop_
_entity.id
_entity.type
_entity.pdbx_description
1 polymer ?
#
loop_
_entity_poly.entity_id
_entity_poly.type
_entity_poly.pdbx_seq_one_letter_code
_entity_poly.pdbx_strand_id
1 'polypeptide(L)'
;IYTVEIEADEKKYPLLLSNGDCLEKKSLGNGRHYAKWNDPHKKPSYLFALVAGDMGVVTDSYKTTSGREVKLEVFAPHGKQERCLHAMKSLKQSMKWDEETYGLEYDLNQYMVVSIDDFNMGAMENKGLNVFNSKLVLADVKTATDDDFHQIQSVIGHEYFHNWSGNRVTCRNWFELSLKEGLTVFRDQEFSGDMTSRSVQRIHDVDSLRSRQFSEDSGPNAHAVRPESCLAVDNFYTATIYEKGAEVIRMMQTIVGLKGFKKGMALYFKRHDGQAVTIENFATAISDANQIDFTQFKLWYSQAGTPVVHVEENYDAVKKQFKIKLTQSCDLTLTEKLDPTFVKEPFYIPLRFGLVLPTGKAIKIPFDLLALKEVSQEWTFADVPEKPILSINREFSAPIKLVQNMSGQNILLLIKFDSDAFNRREASMKMLLQEVRRLIACAKNKTALITNPDVIEALGYILNDSKIDPQMKALMLSLPSNMVIAQEEETLVPEAFMQAKKKIIIDFVNQFQNDLVKLYKQHHPLDTIGDRTLKNKILDFITV
;
A
#
# COMPACT_ATOMS: atom_id res chain seq x y z
N ILE A 1 20.52 20.52 15.33
CA ILE A 1 20.35 20.34 16.78
C ILE A 1 19.54 21.52 17.26
N TYR A 2 18.47 21.27 18.00
CA TYR A 2 17.56 22.32 18.48
C TYR A 2 17.48 22.25 19.99
N THR A 3 17.64 23.40 20.65
CA THR A 3 17.22 23.62 22.03
C THR A 3 16.05 24.58 21.98
N VAL A 4 14.93 24.19 22.58
CA VAL A 4 13.67 24.94 22.52
C VAL A 4 13.25 25.29 23.93
N GLU A 5 13.01 26.57 24.15
CA GLU A 5 12.56 27.10 25.43
C GLU A 5 11.15 27.67 25.24
N ILE A 6 10.20 27.21 26.04
CA ILE A 6 8.79 27.57 25.93
C ILE A 6 8.35 28.19 27.25
N GLU A 7 7.70 29.34 27.16
CA GLU A 7 7.13 30.04 28.31
C GLU A 7 5.68 30.44 28.04
N ALA A 8 4.77 30.01 28.91
CA ALA A 8 3.33 30.25 28.73
C ALA A 8 2.62 30.50 30.06
N ASP A 9 1.36 30.91 29.97
CA ASP A 9 0.42 30.95 31.10
C ASP A 9 0.13 29.52 31.58
N GLU A 10 0.40 29.25 32.86
CA GLU A 10 0.35 27.90 33.46
C GLU A 10 -1.08 27.34 33.52
N LYS A 11 -2.10 28.20 33.61
CA LYS A 11 -3.50 27.76 33.65
C LYS A 11 -4.05 27.43 32.28
N LYS A 12 -3.69 28.22 31.26
CA LYS A 12 -4.15 28.03 29.88
C LYS A 12 -3.38 26.92 29.16
N TYR A 13 -2.10 26.78 29.46
CA TYR A 13 -1.19 25.87 28.75
C TYR A 13 -0.36 25.05 29.73
N PRO A 14 -0.97 24.23 30.61
CA PRO A 14 -0.24 23.45 31.61
C PRO A 14 0.75 22.45 30.99
N LEU A 15 0.59 22.08 29.71
CA LEU A 15 1.53 21.27 28.94
C LEU A 15 2.30 22.15 27.96
N LEU A 16 3.64 22.05 27.98
CA LEU A 16 4.55 22.67 27.01
C LEU A 16 5.50 21.59 26.48
N LEU A 17 5.32 21.19 25.23
CA LEU A 17 6.03 20.10 24.57
C LEU A 17 6.81 20.60 23.35
N SER A 18 8.00 20.04 23.12
CA SER A 18 8.75 20.17 21.88
C SER A 18 9.55 18.89 21.61
N ASN A 19 10.35 18.85 20.54
CA ASN A 19 11.15 17.69 20.17
C ASN A 19 12.22 17.35 21.23
N GLY A 20 12.57 16.06 21.32
CA GLY A 20 13.68 15.58 22.15
C GLY A 20 13.31 15.36 23.61
N ASP A 21 14.29 15.53 24.50
CA ASP A 21 14.14 15.29 25.94
C ASP A 21 13.86 16.60 26.69
N CYS A 22 12.96 16.55 27.68
CA CYS A 22 12.68 17.69 28.55
C CYS A 22 13.80 17.82 29.61
N LEU A 23 14.58 18.89 29.52
CA LEU A 23 15.73 19.13 30.39
C LEU A 23 15.36 19.89 31.67
N GLU A 24 14.39 20.79 31.61
CA GLU A 24 14.02 21.65 32.73
C GLU A 24 12.53 22.00 32.65
N LYS A 25 11.85 21.98 33.80
CA LYS A 25 10.52 22.59 33.99
C LYS A 25 10.53 23.41 35.27
N LYS A 26 9.98 24.62 35.24
CA LYS A 26 9.85 25.47 36.45
C LYS A 26 8.69 26.46 36.34
N SER A 27 8.13 26.83 37.49
CA SER A 27 7.26 28.01 37.58
C SER A 27 8.13 29.28 37.54
N LEU A 28 7.66 30.31 36.86
CA LEU A 28 8.33 31.62 36.80
C LEU A 28 7.67 32.65 37.74
N GLY A 29 6.65 32.24 38.49
CA GLY A 29 5.78 33.16 39.22
C GLY A 29 4.81 33.89 38.28
N ASN A 30 3.95 34.74 38.85
CA ASN A 30 2.95 35.53 38.12
C ASN A 30 2.02 34.70 37.20
N GLY A 31 1.80 33.43 37.52
CA GLY A 31 0.93 32.52 36.75
C GLY A 31 1.54 32.00 35.44
N ARG A 32 2.86 32.13 35.25
CA ARG A 32 3.58 31.60 34.08
C ARG A 32 4.54 30.50 34.48
N HIS A 33 4.83 29.61 33.54
CA HIS A 33 5.78 28.53 33.71
C HIS A 33 6.64 28.33 32.45
N TYR A 34 7.63 27.47 32.57
CA TYR A 34 8.68 27.30 31.59
C TYR A 34 9.01 25.83 31.38
N ALA A 35 9.32 25.45 30.14
CA ALA A 35 9.91 24.16 29.80
C ALA A 35 11.06 24.32 28.79
N LYS A 36 12.17 23.61 29.04
CA LYS A 36 13.33 23.52 28.14
C LYS A 36 13.44 22.12 27.56
N TRP A 37 13.60 22.06 26.25
CA TRP A 37 13.67 20.83 25.47
C TRP A 37 14.94 20.81 24.64
N ASN A 38 15.53 19.62 24.49
CA ASN A 38 16.71 19.44 23.66
C ASN A 38 16.62 18.16 22.83
N ASP A 39 16.69 18.33 21.52
CA ASP A 39 16.85 17.23 20.58
C ASP A 39 18.31 17.20 20.12
N PRO A 40 19.07 16.15 20.51
CA PRO A 40 20.50 16.04 20.19
C PRO A 40 20.76 15.74 18.70
N HIS A 41 19.75 15.35 17.93
CA HIS A 41 19.93 14.97 16.54
C HIS A 41 19.96 16.20 15.62
N LYS A 42 20.74 16.10 14.54
CA LYS A 42 20.64 17.05 13.43
C LYS A 42 19.30 16.80 12.73
N LYS A 43 18.48 17.84 12.60
CA LYS A 43 17.21 17.78 11.87
C LYS A 43 16.99 19.06 11.07
N PRO A 44 16.33 18.97 9.90
CA PRO A 44 15.79 20.13 9.19
C PRO A 44 14.60 20.74 9.94
N SER A 45 14.26 21.99 9.62
CA SER A 45 13.21 22.74 10.30
C SER A 45 11.79 22.19 10.10
N TYR A 46 11.51 21.44 9.03
CA TYR A 46 10.17 20.86 8.82
C TYR A 46 9.80 19.81 9.89
N LEU A 47 10.80 19.26 10.59
CA LEU A 47 10.61 18.31 11.70
C LEU A 47 10.50 18.98 13.07
N PHE A 48 10.56 20.31 13.14
CA PHE A 48 10.31 21.05 14.37
C PHE A 48 8.83 20.92 14.77
N ALA A 49 8.56 20.72 16.05
CA ALA A 49 7.22 20.78 16.61
C ALA A 49 7.21 21.49 17.96
N LEU A 50 6.09 22.16 18.24
CA LEU A 50 5.76 22.75 19.53
C LEU A 50 4.27 22.55 19.78
N VAL A 51 3.93 22.03 20.96
CA VAL A 51 2.54 21.90 21.42
C VAL A 51 2.41 22.56 22.78
N ALA A 52 1.42 23.43 22.93
CA ALA A 52 1.06 24.07 24.19
C ALA A 52 -0.45 23.95 24.41
N GLY A 53 -0.88 23.39 25.55
CA GLY A 53 -2.31 23.13 25.78
C GLY A 53 -2.63 22.47 27.12
N ASP A 54 -3.90 22.17 27.30
CA ASP A 54 -4.43 21.36 28.41
C ASP A 54 -5.06 20.09 27.86
N MET A 55 -4.39 18.95 28.08
CA MET A 55 -4.75 17.66 27.50
C MET A 55 -4.60 16.55 28.54
N GLY A 56 -5.40 15.50 28.38
CA GLY A 56 -5.18 14.24 29.05
C GLY A 56 -4.03 13.47 28.39
N VAL A 57 -3.44 12.53 29.13
CA VAL A 57 -2.34 11.69 28.63
C VAL A 57 -2.55 10.24 29.03
N VAL A 58 -2.24 9.33 28.11
CA VAL A 58 -1.98 7.91 28.39
C VAL A 58 -0.47 7.70 28.35
N THR A 59 0.09 7.10 29.38
CA THR A 59 1.53 6.83 29.47
C THR A 59 1.79 5.32 29.49
N ASP A 60 2.92 4.92 28.89
CA ASP A 60 3.44 3.56 28.92
C ASP A 60 4.96 3.61 28.72
N SER A 61 5.59 2.45 28.53
CA SER A 61 7.01 2.33 28.23
C SER A 61 7.28 1.24 27.20
N TYR A 62 8.42 1.34 26.54
CA TYR A 62 8.97 0.30 25.67
C TYR A 62 10.46 0.14 25.93
N LYS A 63 10.91 -1.10 26.08
CA LYS A 63 12.33 -1.42 26.23
C LYS A 63 12.88 -1.91 24.90
N THR A 64 13.87 -1.20 24.35
CA THR A 64 14.50 -1.59 23.09
C THR A 64 15.34 -2.86 23.24
N THR A 65 15.70 -3.48 22.11
CA THR A 65 16.56 -4.68 22.09
C THR A 65 17.89 -4.48 22.83
N SER A 66 18.52 -3.30 22.77
CA SER A 66 19.74 -2.95 23.51
C SER A 66 19.51 -2.60 24.98
N GLY A 67 18.24 -2.52 25.41
CA GLY A 67 17.83 -2.29 26.79
C GLY A 67 17.52 -0.85 27.15
N ARG A 68 17.43 0.07 26.18
CA ARG A 68 17.00 1.46 26.43
C ARG A 68 15.52 1.45 26.84
N GLU A 69 15.21 2.07 27.95
CA GLU A 69 13.83 2.35 28.35
C GLU A 69 13.35 3.64 27.67
N VAL A 70 12.29 3.54 26.88
CA VAL A 70 11.65 4.65 26.17
C VAL A 70 10.30 4.93 26.82
N LYS A 71 10.10 6.16 27.30
CA LYS A 71 8.81 6.61 27.81
C LYS A 71 7.87 6.90 26.64
N LEU A 72 6.66 6.36 26.68
CA LEU A 72 5.64 6.58 25.64
C LEU A 72 4.51 7.43 26.20
N GLU A 73 4.11 8.47 25.47
CA GLU A 73 3.03 9.38 25.90
C GLU A 73 2.10 9.68 24.73
N VAL A 74 0.81 9.40 24.88
CA VAL A 74 -0.22 9.75 23.91
C VAL A 74 -1.17 10.77 24.53
N PHE A 75 -1.13 12.00 24.02
CA PHE A 75 -1.93 13.12 24.48
C PHE A 75 -3.21 13.25 23.67
N ALA A 76 -4.33 13.50 24.34
CA ALA A 76 -5.64 13.70 23.73
C ALA A 76 -6.49 14.67 24.56
N PRO A 77 -7.56 15.27 24.00
CA PRO A 77 -8.51 16.05 24.76
C PRO A 77 -9.02 15.29 25.99
N HIS A 78 -9.23 16.00 27.11
CA HIS A 78 -9.75 15.40 28.35
C HIS A 78 -11.05 14.63 28.10
N GLY A 79 -11.15 13.45 28.72
CA GLY A 79 -12.27 12.52 28.55
C GLY A 79 -12.13 11.56 27.37
N LYS A 80 -11.11 11.74 26.49
CA LYS A 80 -10.88 10.87 25.32
C LYS A 80 -9.70 9.89 25.49
N GLN A 81 -8.96 9.93 26.62
CA GLN A 81 -7.71 9.18 26.82
C GLN A 81 -7.84 7.66 26.59
N GLU A 82 -8.90 7.03 27.08
CA GLU A 82 -9.12 5.58 26.92
C GLU A 82 -9.19 5.15 25.43
N ARG A 83 -9.57 6.07 24.54
CA ARG A 83 -9.62 5.81 23.10
C ARG A 83 -8.24 5.81 22.44
N CYS A 84 -7.18 6.20 23.16
CA CYS A 84 -5.79 6.18 22.70
C CYS A 84 -5.09 4.83 22.93
N LEU A 85 -5.71 3.89 23.63
CA LEU A 85 -5.07 2.62 24.00
C LEU A 85 -4.66 1.79 22.78
N HIS A 86 -5.44 1.82 21.70
CA HIS A 86 -5.07 1.16 20.46
C HIS A 86 -3.88 1.83 19.79
N ALA A 87 -3.82 3.16 19.74
CA ALA A 87 -2.66 3.89 19.22
C ALA A 87 -1.38 3.57 20.01
N MET A 88 -1.47 3.52 21.35
CA MET A 88 -0.35 3.12 22.22
C MET A 88 0.12 1.68 21.93
N LYS A 89 -0.83 0.74 21.74
CA LYS A 89 -0.51 -0.64 21.35
C LYS A 89 0.18 -0.69 19.99
N SER A 90 -0.36 0.01 18.99
CA SER A 90 0.20 0.10 17.64
C SER A 90 1.62 0.65 17.67
N LEU A 91 1.88 1.71 18.45
CA LEU A 91 3.22 2.29 18.59
C LEU A 91 4.25 1.25 19.08
N LYS A 92 3.90 0.47 20.12
CA LYS A 92 4.77 -0.60 20.61
C LYS A 92 4.98 -1.72 19.59
N GLN A 93 3.95 -2.06 18.81
CA GLN A 93 4.07 -3.03 17.72
C GLN A 93 5.01 -2.52 16.62
N SER A 94 4.91 -1.24 16.25
CA SER A 94 5.78 -0.61 15.26
C SER A 94 7.23 -0.57 15.73
N MET A 95 7.47 -0.19 16.99
CA MET A 95 8.80 -0.22 17.62
C MET A 95 9.43 -1.61 17.53
N LYS A 96 8.69 -2.63 17.97
CA LYS A 96 9.15 -4.02 17.95
C LYS A 96 9.40 -4.53 16.53
N TRP A 97 8.49 -4.26 15.60
CA TRP A 97 8.60 -4.76 14.23
C TRP A 97 9.80 -4.15 13.49
N ASP A 98 10.12 -2.88 13.71
CA ASP A 98 11.28 -2.25 13.06
C ASP A 98 12.62 -2.79 13.61
N GLU A 99 12.66 -3.11 14.91
CA GLU A 99 13.78 -3.83 15.53
C GLU A 99 13.94 -5.24 14.95
N GLU A 100 12.87 -6.04 14.90
CA GLU A 100 12.91 -7.43 14.40
C GLU A 100 13.18 -7.49 12.89
N THR A 101 12.65 -6.54 12.12
CA THR A 101 12.70 -6.56 10.65
C THR A 101 13.95 -5.90 10.12
N TYR A 102 14.29 -4.70 10.59
CA TYR A 102 15.39 -3.89 10.05
C TYR A 102 16.53 -3.65 11.05
N GLY A 103 16.39 -4.06 12.32
CA GLY A 103 17.40 -3.82 13.35
C GLY A 103 17.47 -2.35 13.77
N LEU A 104 16.34 -1.64 13.69
CA LEU A 104 16.27 -0.20 13.90
C LEU A 104 15.58 0.13 15.23
N GLU A 105 16.39 0.42 16.25
CA GLU A 105 15.89 0.87 17.55
C GLU A 105 15.52 2.35 17.55
N TYR A 106 14.63 2.74 18.46
CA TYR A 106 14.37 4.14 18.73
C TYR A 106 15.56 4.84 19.43
N ASP A 107 15.74 6.12 19.15
CA ASP A 107 17.00 6.85 19.38
C ASP A 107 16.88 8.08 20.31
N LEU A 108 15.77 8.19 21.05
CA LEU A 108 15.53 9.16 22.12
C LEU A 108 14.98 8.45 23.37
N ASN A 109 14.83 9.18 24.48
CA ASN A 109 14.35 8.60 25.75
C ASN A 109 12.82 8.68 25.92
N GLN A 110 12.14 9.43 25.06
CA GLN A 110 10.69 9.55 25.07
C GLN A 110 10.12 9.71 23.66
N TYR A 111 8.94 9.16 23.45
CA TYR A 111 8.17 9.27 22.21
C TYR A 111 6.78 9.81 22.55
N MET A 112 6.43 10.97 22.00
CA MET A 112 5.17 11.62 22.26
C MET A 112 4.30 11.66 20.99
N VAL A 113 3.02 11.34 21.16
CA VAL A 113 1.98 11.49 20.13
C VAL A 113 0.94 12.46 20.65
N VAL A 114 0.59 13.47 19.85
CA VAL A 114 -0.45 14.44 20.20
C VAL A 114 -1.60 14.33 19.19
N SER A 115 -2.79 14.02 19.70
CA SER A 115 -4.03 13.98 18.92
C SER A 115 -4.72 15.34 18.92
N ILE A 116 -4.94 15.90 17.74
CA ILE A 116 -5.69 17.16 17.52
C ILE A 116 -6.86 16.95 16.55
N ASP A 117 -7.99 17.61 16.80
CA ASP A 117 -9.23 17.38 16.03
C ASP A 117 -9.14 17.95 14.60
N ASP A 118 -8.64 19.18 14.43
CA ASP A 118 -8.53 19.87 13.13
C ASP A 118 -7.07 19.90 12.63
N PHE A 119 -6.67 18.89 11.85
CA PHE A 119 -5.35 18.82 11.21
C PHE A 119 -5.50 18.54 9.72
N ASN A 120 -4.86 19.38 8.88
CA ASN A 120 -4.98 19.31 7.42
C ASN A 120 -4.42 18.02 6.84
N MET A 121 -3.33 17.51 7.44
CA MET A 121 -2.72 16.25 7.07
C MET A 121 -3.23 15.11 7.96
N GLY A 122 -2.92 13.87 7.62
CA GLY A 122 -3.24 12.72 8.47
C GLY A 122 -2.45 12.76 9.77
N ALA A 123 -1.13 12.75 9.66
CA ALA A 123 -0.20 12.86 10.77
C ALA A 123 1.12 13.50 10.29
N MET A 124 2.05 13.72 11.21
CA MET A 124 3.35 14.33 10.93
C MET A 124 4.45 13.72 11.79
N GLU A 125 5.59 13.46 11.17
CA GLU A 125 6.68 12.66 11.73
C GLU A 125 7.63 13.44 12.67
N ASN A 126 7.19 14.58 13.23
CA ASN A 126 8.10 15.50 13.93
C ASN A 126 8.89 14.76 15.02
N LYS A 127 10.22 14.92 15.01
CA LYS A 127 11.16 14.05 15.76
C LYS A 127 10.80 13.97 17.26
N GLY A 128 10.29 12.82 17.69
CA GLY A 128 9.91 12.52 19.08
C GLY A 128 8.66 13.22 19.61
N LEU A 129 7.95 14.01 18.78
CA LEU A 129 6.70 14.69 19.12
C LEU A 129 5.77 14.68 17.91
N ASN A 130 5.23 13.52 17.56
CA ASN A 130 4.34 13.41 16.42
C ASN A 130 2.99 14.07 16.68
N VAL A 131 2.44 14.70 15.65
CA VAL A 131 1.13 15.34 15.72
C VAL A 131 0.20 14.65 14.74
N PHE A 132 -0.95 14.20 15.23
CA PHE A 132 -1.91 13.38 14.49
C PHE A 132 -3.28 14.05 14.45
N ASN A 133 -3.98 13.88 13.33
CA ASN A 133 -5.43 14.04 13.31
C ASN A 133 -6.07 13.00 14.23
N SER A 134 -7.04 13.42 15.04
CA SER A 134 -7.72 12.58 16.02
C SER A 134 -8.35 11.30 15.44
N LYS A 135 -8.77 11.34 14.17
CA LYS A 135 -9.29 10.17 13.43
C LYS A 135 -8.28 9.01 13.41
N LEU A 136 -6.99 9.32 13.45
CA LEU A 136 -5.88 8.37 13.33
C LEU A 136 -5.25 8.03 14.69
N VAL A 137 -5.92 8.37 15.80
CA VAL A 137 -5.50 8.02 17.17
C VAL A 137 -6.64 7.44 18.00
N LEU A 138 -7.85 8.02 17.90
CA LEU A 138 -8.95 7.73 18.81
C LEU A 138 -9.84 6.60 18.27
N ALA A 139 -9.84 5.45 18.94
CA ALA A 139 -10.74 4.35 18.64
C ALA A 139 -11.27 3.62 19.87
N ASP A 140 -12.53 3.19 19.79
CA ASP A 140 -13.14 2.22 20.70
C ASP A 140 -14.17 1.38 19.94
N VAL A 141 -14.48 0.20 20.48
CA VAL A 141 -15.34 -0.80 19.82
C VAL A 141 -16.80 -0.33 19.58
N LYS A 142 -17.24 0.78 20.20
CA LYS A 142 -18.58 1.32 19.98
C LYS A 142 -18.63 2.31 18.83
N THR A 143 -17.50 2.91 18.46
CA THR A 143 -17.45 4.05 17.54
C THR A 143 -16.52 3.87 16.35
N ALA A 144 -15.56 2.94 16.42
CA ALA A 144 -14.58 2.68 15.37
C ALA A 144 -14.85 1.32 14.70
N THR A 145 -14.63 1.28 13.39
CA THR A 145 -14.71 0.08 12.55
C THR A 145 -13.40 -0.69 12.53
N ASP A 146 -13.40 -1.92 12.02
CA ASP A 146 -12.17 -2.69 11.79
C ASP A 146 -11.17 -1.91 10.90
N ASP A 147 -11.67 -1.18 9.90
CA ASP A 147 -10.88 -0.34 9.02
C ASP A 147 -10.26 0.86 9.75
N ASP A 148 -10.95 1.44 10.74
CA ASP A 148 -10.41 2.52 11.57
C ASP A 148 -9.29 2.00 12.48
N PHE A 149 -9.48 0.83 13.13
CA PHE A 149 -8.42 0.19 13.91
C PHE A 149 -7.19 -0.13 13.05
N HIS A 150 -7.40 -0.61 11.82
CA HIS A 150 -6.32 -0.87 10.88
C HIS A 150 -5.60 0.42 10.44
N GLN A 151 -6.35 1.48 10.08
CA GLN A 151 -5.76 2.77 9.70
C GLN A 151 -4.93 3.38 10.84
N ILE A 152 -5.40 3.32 12.09
CA ILE A 152 -4.62 3.79 13.24
C ILE A 152 -3.32 2.98 13.37
N GLN A 153 -3.36 1.65 13.21
CA GLN A 153 -2.16 0.83 13.27
C GLN A 153 -1.16 1.18 12.16
N SER A 154 -1.63 1.29 10.92
CA SER A 154 -0.82 1.62 9.75
C SER A 154 -0.17 3.00 9.91
N VAL A 155 -0.94 4.05 10.23
CA VAL A 155 -0.39 5.42 10.30
C VAL A 155 0.50 5.62 11.52
N ILE A 156 0.18 5.04 12.69
CA ILE A 156 1.11 5.05 13.84
C ILE A 156 2.43 4.35 13.47
N GLY A 157 2.38 3.26 12.71
CA GLY A 157 3.56 2.62 12.12
C GLY A 157 4.31 3.57 11.19
N HIS A 158 3.63 4.16 10.22
CA HIS A 158 4.18 5.09 9.25
C HIS A 158 5.02 6.20 9.91
N GLU A 159 4.41 6.94 10.84
CA GLU A 159 5.11 8.05 11.53
C GLU A 159 6.25 7.58 12.42
N TYR A 160 6.14 6.38 13.01
CA TYR A 160 7.24 5.77 13.75
C TYR A 160 8.41 5.42 12.81
N PHE A 161 8.13 4.84 11.66
CA PHE A 161 9.15 4.42 10.70
C PHE A 161 9.93 5.58 10.08
N HIS A 162 9.28 6.73 9.90
CA HIS A 162 9.96 7.96 9.52
C HIS A 162 11.09 8.36 10.48
N ASN A 163 11.10 7.88 11.73
CA ASN A 163 12.21 8.11 12.65
C ASN A 163 13.58 7.77 12.04
N TRP A 164 13.63 6.74 11.18
CA TRP A 164 14.80 6.38 10.39
C TRP A 164 14.70 6.85 8.94
N SER A 165 13.62 6.50 8.22
CA SER A 165 13.40 6.83 6.81
C SER A 165 12.71 8.19 6.61
N GLY A 166 13.33 9.26 7.08
CA GLY A 166 12.82 10.63 6.96
C GLY A 166 13.51 11.59 7.92
N ASN A 167 13.75 11.13 9.16
CA ASN A 167 14.32 11.96 10.21
C ASN A 167 15.84 11.78 10.32
N ARG A 168 16.31 10.54 10.58
CA ARG A 168 17.75 10.25 10.69
C ARG A 168 18.47 10.36 9.35
N VAL A 169 17.81 9.93 8.28
CA VAL A 169 18.21 10.26 6.91
C VAL A 169 17.06 11.00 6.25
N THR A 170 17.27 12.29 5.93
CA THR A 170 16.23 13.18 5.39
C THR A 170 16.44 13.47 3.90
N CYS A 171 15.46 14.09 3.26
CA CYS A 171 15.55 14.55 1.87
C CYS A 171 16.51 15.74 1.74
N ARG A 172 17.41 15.72 0.75
CA ARG A 172 18.27 16.86 0.37
C ARG A 172 17.47 18.09 -0.05
N ASN A 173 16.37 17.88 -0.76
CA ASN A 173 15.39 18.88 -1.17
C ASN A 173 14.03 18.19 -1.40
N TRP A 174 12.98 18.98 -1.64
CA TRP A 174 11.60 18.46 -1.73
C TRP A 174 11.30 17.62 -2.98
N PHE A 175 12.12 17.68 -4.03
CA PHE A 175 11.96 16.78 -5.18
C PHE A 175 12.26 15.33 -4.79
N GLU A 176 13.12 15.14 -3.77
CA GLU A 176 13.43 13.83 -3.21
C GLU A 176 12.33 13.30 -2.27
N LEU A 177 11.12 13.89 -2.23
CA LEU A 177 10.08 13.53 -1.25
C LEU A 177 9.75 12.02 -1.29
N SER A 178 9.69 11.42 -2.48
CA SER A 178 9.43 9.98 -2.64
C SER A 178 10.53 9.09 -2.02
N LEU A 179 11.73 9.62 -1.73
CA LEU A 179 12.73 8.89 -0.94
C LEU A 179 12.21 8.56 0.45
N LYS A 180 11.67 9.55 1.17
CA LYS A 180 11.14 9.33 2.52
C LYS A 180 9.76 8.70 2.46
N GLU A 181 8.89 9.21 1.58
CA GLU A 181 7.49 8.76 1.52
C GLU A 181 7.35 7.38 0.90
N GLY A 182 7.91 7.15 -0.29
CA GLY A 182 7.83 5.86 -0.93
C GLY A 182 8.45 4.75 -0.07
N LEU A 183 9.59 5.03 0.58
CA LEU A 183 10.22 4.06 1.48
C LEU A 183 9.40 3.82 2.76
N THR A 184 8.81 4.87 3.33
CA THR A 184 8.04 4.75 4.59
C THR A 184 6.67 4.14 4.35
N VAL A 185 6.00 4.48 3.25
CA VAL A 185 4.79 3.80 2.78
C VAL A 185 5.06 2.31 2.55
N PHE A 186 6.16 1.98 1.86
CA PHE A 186 6.56 0.58 1.69
C PHE A 186 6.74 -0.14 3.04
N ARG A 187 7.38 0.50 4.03
CA ARG A 187 7.59 -0.06 5.37
C ARG A 187 6.27 -0.23 6.13
N ASP A 188 5.35 0.73 6.05
CA ASP A 188 4.04 0.62 6.69
C ASP A 188 3.19 -0.51 6.08
N GLN A 189 3.27 -0.72 4.77
CA GLN A 189 2.57 -1.79 4.08
C GLN A 189 3.14 -3.16 4.48
N GLU A 190 4.46 -3.28 4.58
CA GLU A 190 5.11 -4.52 5.06
C GLU A 190 4.75 -4.81 6.52
N PHE A 191 4.76 -3.80 7.38
CA PHE A 191 4.32 -3.90 8.77
C PHE A 191 2.86 -4.36 8.86
N SER A 192 1.97 -3.68 8.15
CA SER A 192 0.54 -3.97 8.15
C SER A 192 0.24 -5.39 7.63
N GLY A 193 0.98 -5.82 6.61
CA GLY A 193 0.92 -7.18 6.10
C GLY A 193 1.38 -8.24 7.11
N ASP A 194 2.43 -7.95 7.90
CA ASP A 194 2.91 -8.85 8.97
C ASP A 194 2.00 -8.87 10.21
N MET A 195 1.30 -7.77 10.50
CA MET A 195 0.34 -7.71 11.60
C MET A 195 -1.00 -8.37 11.26
N THR A 196 -1.29 -8.52 9.96
CA THR A 196 -2.57 -9.02 9.46
C THR A 196 -2.37 -10.11 8.39
N SER A 197 -3.08 -10.03 7.27
CA SER A 197 -2.96 -10.95 6.14
C SER A 197 -2.22 -10.25 5.00
N ARG A 198 -0.99 -10.69 4.72
CA ARG A 198 -0.14 -10.12 3.64
C ARG A 198 -0.85 -10.05 2.29
N SER A 199 -1.60 -11.07 1.90
CA SER A 199 -2.31 -11.07 0.62
C SER A 199 -3.46 -10.06 0.61
N VAL A 200 -4.18 -9.91 1.72
CA VAL A 200 -5.27 -8.95 1.84
C VAL A 200 -4.73 -7.53 1.85
N GLN A 201 -3.71 -7.25 2.66
CA GLN A 201 -3.01 -5.96 2.66
C GLN A 201 -2.59 -5.59 1.24
N ARG A 202 -1.95 -6.53 0.54
CA ARG A 202 -1.48 -6.29 -0.82
C ARG A 202 -2.61 -5.95 -1.79
N ILE A 203 -3.76 -6.61 -1.68
CA ILE A 203 -4.94 -6.29 -2.51
C ILE A 203 -5.43 -4.87 -2.21
N HIS A 204 -5.52 -4.49 -0.93
CA HIS A 204 -5.94 -3.14 -0.55
C HIS A 204 -4.97 -2.06 -1.07
N ASP A 205 -3.65 -2.27 -0.93
CA ASP A 205 -2.64 -1.35 -1.43
C ASP A 205 -2.77 -1.14 -2.94
N VAL A 206 -2.94 -2.22 -3.69
CA VAL A 206 -3.03 -2.17 -5.16
C VAL A 206 -4.37 -1.59 -5.63
N ASP A 207 -5.48 -1.91 -4.98
CA ASP A 207 -6.77 -1.28 -5.28
C ASP A 207 -6.72 0.22 -5.02
N SER A 208 -6.11 0.61 -3.89
CA SER A 208 -5.91 2.01 -3.50
C SER A 208 -5.05 2.75 -4.53
N LEU A 209 -3.93 2.16 -4.94
CA LEU A 209 -3.04 2.69 -5.98
C LEU A 209 -3.78 2.82 -7.32
N ARG A 210 -4.40 1.76 -7.83
CA ARG A 210 -5.08 1.80 -9.14
C ARG A 210 -6.25 2.79 -9.17
N SER A 211 -6.98 2.94 -8.06
CA SER A 211 -8.11 3.86 -8.00
C SER A 211 -7.70 5.34 -8.09
N ARG A 212 -6.54 5.70 -7.54
CA ARG A 212 -6.06 7.10 -7.46
C ARG A 212 -4.91 7.38 -8.42
N GLN A 213 -3.84 6.61 -8.28
CA GLN A 213 -2.56 6.84 -8.92
C GLN A 213 -2.59 6.63 -10.44
N PHE A 214 -3.25 5.58 -10.94
CA PHE A 214 -3.33 5.36 -12.40
C PHE A 214 -4.13 6.48 -13.10
N SER A 215 -5.18 6.98 -12.46
CA SER A 215 -5.93 8.13 -12.96
C SER A 215 -5.09 9.40 -12.95
N GLU A 216 -4.32 9.64 -11.89
CA GLU A 216 -3.37 10.77 -11.79
C GLU A 216 -2.27 10.72 -12.87
N ASP A 217 -1.64 9.55 -13.09
CA ASP A 217 -0.61 9.32 -14.11
C ASP A 217 -1.12 9.51 -15.54
N SER A 218 -2.43 9.35 -15.76
CA SER A 218 -3.08 9.58 -17.06
C SER A 218 -3.62 11.00 -17.23
N GLY A 219 -3.63 11.78 -16.16
CA GLY A 219 -4.23 13.11 -16.10
C GLY A 219 -3.25 14.25 -16.40
N PRO A 220 -3.73 15.51 -16.35
CA PRO A 220 -2.91 16.70 -16.55
C PRO A 220 -1.88 16.93 -15.43
N ASN A 221 -2.07 16.30 -14.27
CA ASN A 221 -1.15 16.39 -13.14
C ASN A 221 -0.11 15.26 -13.13
N ALA A 222 0.02 14.49 -14.21
CA ALA A 222 0.99 13.41 -14.27
C ALA A 222 2.42 13.92 -14.10
N HIS A 223 3.18 13.27 -13.21
CA HIS A 223 4.58 13.56 -12.93
C HIS A 223 5.31 12.25 -12.57
N ALA A 224 6.63 12.23 -12.65
CA ALA A 224 7.39 11.10 -12.15
C ALA A 224 7.39 11.07 -10.62
N VAL A 225 7.76 9.94 -10.00
CA VAL A 225 7.83 9.87 -8.52
C VAL A 225 8.91 10.80 -7.95
N ARG A 226 9.88 11.24 -8.77
CA ARG A 226 10.68 12.43 -8.52
C ARG A 226 10.31 13.52 -9.53
N PRO A 227 9.48 14.50 -9.14
CA PRO A 227 9.16 15.62 -10.01
C PRO A 227 10.39 16.47 -10.35
N GLU A 228 10.42 17.08 -11.52
CA GLU A 228 11.50 17.98 -11.93
C GLU A 228 11.22 19.46 -11.62
N SER A 229 9.94 19.79 -11.36
CA SER A 229 9.52 21.15 -11.00
C SER A 229 8.23 21.14 -10.16
N CYS A 230 7.99 22.23 -9.44
CA CYS A 230 6.71 22.51 -8.78
C CYS A 230 6.46 24.01 -8.69
N LEU A 231 5.17 24.36 -8.60
CA LEU A 231 4.74 25.69 -8.20
C LEU A 231 4.64 25.83 -6.67
N ALA A 232 4.17 24.78 -6.01
CA ALA A 232 4.08 24.67 -4.55
C ALA A 232 4.43 23.25 -4.12
N VAL A 233 5.21 23.12 -3.04
CA VAL A 233 5.62 21.81 -2.50
C VAL A 233 4.41 21.01 -2.00
N ASP A 234 3.35 21.69 -1.54
CA ASP A 234 2.13 21.03 -1.09
C ASP A 234 1.42 20.24 -2.21
N ASN A 235 1.73 20.54 -3.48
CA ASN A 235 1.23 19.76 -4.62
C ASN A 235 1.95 18.42 -4.81
N PHE A 236 2.96 18.09 -3.99
CA PHE A 236 3.70 16.83 -4.03
C PHE A 236 3.13 15.74 -3.11
N TYR A 237 2.08 16.06 -2.35
CA TYR A 237 1.38 15.07 -1.53
C TYR A 237 0.39 14.27 -2.39
N THR A 238 0.93 13.50 -3.34
CA THR A 238 0.17 12.82 -4.39
C THR A 238 0.30 11.31 -4.32
N ALA A 239 -0.64 10.61 -4.96
CA ALA A 239 -0.62 9.15 -4.98
C ALA A 239 0.61 8.59 -5.72
N THR A 240 1.15 9.39 -6.64
CA THR A 240 2.37 9.05 -7.37
C THR A 240 3.61 9.07 -6.48
N ILE A 241 3.78 10.06 -5.59
CA ILE A 241 4.96 10.15 -4.72
C ILE A 241 4.95 9.10 -3.62
N TYR A 242 3.77 8.83 -3.05
CA TYR A 242 3.56 7.93 -1.92
C TYR A 242 3.41 6.48 -2.40
N GLU A 243 2.28 6.14 -3.02
CA GLU A 243 1.93 4.76 -3.36
C GLU A 243 2.75 4.22 -4.53
N LYS A 244 2.90 4.95 -5.65
CA LYS A 244 3.80 4.50 -6.73
C LYS A 244 5.27 4.57 -6.29
N GLY A 245 5.65 5.51 -5.45
CA GLY A 245 6.96 5.53 -4.78
C GLY A 245 7.24 4.24 -4.01
N ALA A 246 6.27 3.76 -3.22
CA ALA A 246 6.37 2.49 -2.51
C ALA A 246 6.49 1.29 -3.45
N GLU A 247 5.79 1.29 -4.58
CA GLU A 247 5.93 0.26 -5.59
C GLU A 247 7.32 0.25 -6.24
N VAL A 248 7.95 1.41 -6.43
CA VAL A 248 9.34 1.49 -6.91
C VAL A 248 10.30 0.87 -5.89
N ILE A 249 10.12 1.14 -4.60
CA ILE A 249 10.89 0.49 -3.53
C ILE A 249 10.65 -1.02 -3.49
N ARG A 250 9.38 -1.44 -3.59
CA ARG A 250 8.96 -2.85 -3.62
C ARG A 250 9.57 -3.59 -4.80
N MET A 251 9.63 -2.97 -5.98
CA MET A 251 10.30 -3.52 -7.16
C MET A 251 11.80 -3.74 -6.91
N MET A 252 12.50 -2.82 -6.23
CA MET A 252 13.89 -3.07 -5.82
C MET A 252 13.99 -4.31 -4.92
N GLN A 253 13.12 -4.43 -3.91
CA GLN A 253 13.07 -5.63 -3.07
C GLN A 253 12.76 -6.89 -3.88
N THR A 254 11.85 -6.83 -4.84
CA THR A 254 11.52 -7.96 -5.73
C THR A 254 12.74 -8.42 -6.51
N ILE A 255 13.57 -7.50 -6.99
CA ILE A 255 14.78 -7.79 -7.76
C ILE A 255 15.88 -8.43 -6.89
N VAL A 256 16.16 -7.88 -5.69
CA VAL A 256 17.28 -8.37 -4.84
C VAL A 256 16.84 -9.39 -3.79
N GLY A 257 15.54 -9.65 -3.66
CA GLY A 257 14.93 -10.42 -2.59
C GLY A 257 15.01 -9.72 -1.22
N LEU A 258 14.19 -10.18 -0.26
CA LEU A 258 14.13 -9.60 1.09
C LEU A 258 15.51 -9.53 1.78
N LYS A 259 16.31 -10.59 1.69
CA LYS A 259 17.66 -10.64 2.29
C LYS A 259 18.59 -9.60 1.67
N GLY A 260 18.54 -9.44 0.35
CA GLY A 260 19.34 -8.45 -0.36
C GLY A 260 18.89 -7.03 -0.04
N PHE A 261 17.58 -6.81 0.04
CA PHE A 261 17.00 -5.52 0.39
C PHE A 261 17.39 -5.09 1.80
N LYS A 262 17.30 -5.98 2.80
CA LYS A 262 17.74 -5.69 4.18
C LYS A 262 19.23 -5.32 4.26
N LYS A 263 20.10 -5.99 3.49
CA LYS A 263 21.52 -5.60 3.39
C LYS A 263 21.70 -4.20 2.81
N GLY A 264 20.94 -3.88 1.77
CA GLY A 264 20.93 -2.55 1.15
C GLY A 264 20.46 -1.46 2.12
N MET A 265 19.37 -1.70 2.86
CA MET A 265 18.87 -0.82 3.92
C MET A 265 19.92 -0.58 5.01
N ALA A 266 20.58 -1.64 5.48
CA ALA A 266 21.65 -1.52 6.47
C ALA A 266 22.83 -0.69 5.94
N LEU A 267 23.22 -0.88 4.68
CA LEU A 267 24.27 -0.09 4.06
C LEU A 267 23.86 1.38 3.86
N TYR A 268 22.60 1.63 3.50
CA TYR A 268 22.03 2.97 3.33
C TYR A 268 22.13 3.77 4.63
N PHE A 269 21.60 3.24 5.74
CA PHE A 269 21.69 3.91 7.03
C PHE A 269 23.13 4.05 7.51
N LYS A 270 23.98 3.02 7.33
CA LYS A 270 25.41 3.11 7.68
C LYS A 270 26.13 4.26 6.98
N ARG A 271 25.77 4.57 5.72
CA ARG A 271 26.42 5.64 4.93
C ARG A 271 25.86 7.03 5.20
N HIS A 272 24.56 7.11 5.46
CA HIS A 272 23.81 8.36 5.33
C HIS A 272 23.12 8.85 6.59
N ASP A 273 23.26 8.14 7.71
CA ASP A 273 22.78 8.60 9.00
C ASP A 273 23.27 10.03 9.35
N GLY A 274 22.34 10.90 9.73
CA GLY A 274 22.56 12.31 10.03
C GLY A 274 22.72 13.22 8.82
N GLN A 275 22.36 12.75 7.61
CA GLN A 275 22.50 13.49 6.35
C GLN A 275 21.16 13.73 5.65
N ALA A 276 21.16 14.74 4.78
CA ALA A 276 20.11 14.98 3.80
C ALA A 276 20.58 14.45 2.43
N VAL A 277 19.88 13.47 1.86
CA VAL A 277 20.35 12.67 0.71
C VAL A 277 19.36 12.63 -0.45
N THR A 278 19.76 11.99 -1.54
CA THR A 278 18.94 11.83 -2.76
C THR A 278 18.50 10.38 -2.97
N ILE A 279 17.55 10.20 -3.88
CA ILE A 279 17.11 8.88 -4.34
C ILE A 279 18.28 8.04 -4.89
N GLU A 280 19.24 8.67 -5.58
CA GLU A 280 20.43 7.96 -6.07
C GLU A 280 21.27 7.37 -4.94
N ASN A 281 21.35 8.04 -3.79
CA ASN A 281 22.08 7.51 -2.64
C ASN A 281 21.43 6.21 -2.14
N PHE A 282 20.09 6.18 -2.08
CA PHE A 282 19.35 4.96 -1.75
C PHE A 282 19.57 3.85 -2.78
N ALA A 283 19.34 4.14 -4.07
CA ALA A 283 19.51 3.16 -5.14
C ALA A 283 20.94 2.59 -5.19
N THR A 284 21.95 3.44 -4.95
CA THR A 284 23.36 3.03 -4.89
C THR A 284 23.65 2.14 -3.70
N ALA A 285 23.05 2.40 -2.53
CA ALA A 285 23.20 1.52 -1.37
C ALA A 285 22.58 0.12 -1.61
N ILE A 286 21.41 0.06 -2.27
CA ILE A 286 20.82 -1.22 -2.66
C ILE A 286 21.69 -1.94 -3.71
N SER A 287 22.17 -1.21 -4.72
CA SER A 287 23.07 -1.70 -5.77
C SER A 287 24.35 -2.30 -5.19
N ASP A 288 25.11 -1.53 -4.41
CA ASP A 288 26.42 -1.92 -3.88
C ASP A 288 26.33 -3.12 -2.92
N ALA A 289 25.26 -3.20 -2.13
CA ALA A 289 25.06 -4.31 -1.19
C ALA A 289 24.75 -5.64 -1.89
N ASN A 290 24.29 -5.59 -3.15
CA ASN A 290 23.76 -6.74 -3.88
C ASN A 290 24.48 -7.04 -5.20
N GLN A 291 25.39 -6.16 -5.65
CA GLN A 291 26.09 -6.27 -6.94
C GLN A 291 25.11 -6.35 -8.12
N ILE A 292 24.00 -5.61 -8.05
CA ILE A 292 23.00 -5.50 -9.10
C ILE A 292 23.01 -4.08 -9.64
N ASP A 293 23.15 -3.94 -10.96
CA ASP A 293 23.08 -2.63 -11.62
C ASP A 293 21.64 -2.11 -11.69
N PHE A 294 21.39 -1.02 -10.98
CA PHE A 294 20.12 -0.29 -10.98
C PHE A 294 20.14 0.95 -11.90
N THR A 295 21.14 1.10 -12.77
CA THR A 295 21.25 2.28 -13.67
C THR A 295 20.00 2.48 -14.52
N GLN A 296 19.55 1.46 -15.25
CA GLN A 296 18.30 1.54 -16.02
C GLN A 296 17.06 1.67 -15.11
N PHE A 297 17.08 1.03 -13.94
CA PHE A 297 15.94 1.09 -13.00
C PHE A 297 15.65 2.51 -12.53
N LYS A 298 16.65 3.41 -12.52
CA LYS A 298 16.46 4.82 -12.15
C LYS A 298 15.45 5.56 -13.06
N LEU A 299 15.15 5.04 -14.25
CA LEU A 299 14.09 5.58 -15.12
C LEU A 299 12.72 5.59 -14.44
N TRP A 300 12.45 4.71 -13.47
CA TRP A 300 11.23 4.75 -12.66
C TRP A 300 11.08 6.04 -11.84
N TYR A 301 12.19 6.71 -11.52
CA TYR A 301 12.17 7.97 -10.78
C TYR A 301 11.99 9.19 -11.69
N SER A 302 12.35 9.10 -12.98
CA SER A 302 12.36 10.24 -13.90
C SER A 302 11.30 10.18 -15.00
N GLN A 303 10.68 9.03 -15.26
CA GLN A 303 9.65 8.90 -16.28
C GLN A 303 8.25 8.80 -15.64
N ALA A 304 7.33 9.66 -16.07
CA ALA A 304 5.95 9.69 -15.57
C ALA A 304 5.08 8.62 -16.25
N GLY A 305 3.82 8.47 -15.84
CA GLY A 305 2.86 7.60 -16.53
C GLY A 305 2.97 6.12 -16.17
N THR A 306 1.99 5.35 -16.65
CA THR A 306 1.84 3.94 -16.32
C THR A 306 2.22 3.06 -17.50
N PRO A 307 3.28 2.24 -17.42
CA PRO A 307 3.68 1.36 -18.52
C PRO A 307 2.62 0.30 -18.82
N VAL A 308 2.49 -0.05 -20.10
CA VAL A 308 1.66 -1.14 -20.60
C VAL A 308 2.58 -2.30 -20.98
N VAL A 309 2.26 -3.52 -20.51
CA VAL A 309 2.97 -4.73 -20.92
C VAL A 309 2.01 -5.67 -21.63
N HIS A 310 2.30 -5.95 -22.89
CA HIS A 310 1.59 -6.93 -23.72
C HIS A 310 2.22 -8.31 -23.57
N VAL A 311 1.37 -9.32 -23.41
CA VAL A 311 1.77 -10.72 -23.26
C VAL A 311 1.36 -11.50 -24.51
N GLU A 312 2.34 -12.13 -25.17
CA GLU A 312 2.16 -13.09 -26.24
C GLU A 312 2.64 -14.47 -25.80
N GLU A 313 1.81 -15.49 -25.98
CA GLU A 313 2.07 -16.86 -25.54
C GLU A 313 2.05 -17.82 -26.72
N ASN A 314 3.08 -18.68 -26.83
CA ASN A 314 3.12 -19.77 -27.80
C ASN A 314 3.50 -21.09 -27.13
N TYR A 315 2.79 -22.16 -27.45
CA TYR A 315 3.09 -23.50 -26.94
C TYR A 315 3.32 -24.47 -28.10
N ASP A 316 4.51 -25.06 -28.15
CA ASP A 316 4.86 -26.13 -29.08
C ASP A 316 4.67 -27.48 -28.37
N ALA A 317 3.58 -28.18 -28.69
CA ALA A 317 3.24 -29.46 -28.09
C ALA A 317 4.22 -30.59 -28.47
N VAL A 318 4.86 -30.50 -29.64
CA VAL A 318 5.83 -31.51 -30.11
C VAL A 318 7.12 -31.37 -29.32
N LYS A 319 7.59 -30.13 -29.15
CA LYS A 319 8.82 -29.84 -28.38
C LYS A 319 8.59 -29.71 -26.88
N LYS A 320 7.34 -29.68 -26.43
CA LYS A 320 6.96 -29.39 -25.03
C LYS A 320 7.57 -28.09 -24.54
N GLN A 321 7.47 -27.05 -25.38
CA GLN A 321 8.07 -25.74 -25.12
C GLN A 321 6.99 -24.68 -25.00
N PHE A 322 7.02 -23.94 -23.89
CA PHE A 322 6.19 -22.76 -23.68
C PHE A 322 7.03 -21.50 -23.81
N LYS A 323 6.58 -20.58 -24.64
CA LYS A 323 7.28 -19.35 -24.98
C LYS A 323 6.42 -18.16 -24.57
N ILE A 324 7.01 -17.26 -23.82
CA ILE A 324 6.41 -16.01 -23.37
C ILE A 324 7.19 -14.89 -24.05
N LYS A 325 6.51 -14.05 -24.82
CA LYS A 325 7.06 -12.79 -25.32
C LYS A 325 6.33 -11.65 -24.63
N LEU A 326 7.10 -10.75 -24.04
CA LEU A 326 6.59 -9.54 -23.40
C LEU A 326 7.05 -8.34 -24.20
N THR A 327 6.14 -7.38 -24.38
CA THR A 327 6.44 -6.10 -25.03
C THR A 327 5.97 -4.97 -24.14
N GLN A 328 6.85 -4.04 -23.79
CA GLN A 328 6.51 -2.86 -23.01
C GLN A 328 6.38 -1.61 -23.87
N SER A 329 5.48 -0.73 -23.47
CA SER A 329 5.35 0.63 -23.96
C SER A 329 4.90 1.56 -22.84
N CYS A 330 5.11 2.86 -22.99
CA CYS A 330 4.52 3.87 -22.12
C CYS A 330 4.32 5.14 -22.93
N ASP A 331 3.08 5.62 -23.01
CA ASP A 331 2.81 6.85 -23.74
C ASP A 331 3.42 8.05 -23.02
N LEU A 332 3.76 9.09 -23.79
CA LEU A 332 4.15 10.38 -23.24
C LEU A 332 2.96 11.01 -22.51
N THR A 333 3.21 11.50 -21.29
CA THR A 333 2.22 12.30 -20.55
C THR A 333 2.00 13.66 -21.20
N LEU A 334 0.97 14.39 -20.78
CA LEU A 334 0.71 15.74 -21.30
C LEU A 334 1.89 16.67 -21.05
N THR A 335 2.52 16.59 -19.88
CA THR A 335 3.70 17.38 -19.51
C THR A 335 4.92 17.01 -20.36
N GLU A 336 5.20 15.72 -20.53
CA GLU A 336 6.34 15.25 -21.34
C GLU A 336 6.18 15.62 -22.82
N LYS A 337 4.95 15.68 -23.35
CA LYS A 337 4.68 16.13 -24.74
C LYS A 337 5.01 17.61 -24.98
N LEU A 338 5.17 18.42 -23.93
CA LEU A 338 5.56 19.83 -24.06
C LEU A 338 7.05 19.99 -24.36
N ASP A 339 7.88 18.98 -24.02
CA ASP A 339 9.29 18.94 -24.38
C ASP A 339 9.49 18.06 -25.62
N PRO A 340 9.73 18.62 -26.81
CA PRO A 340 9.92 17.85 -28.04
C PRO A 340 11.20 17.02 -28.04
N THR A 341 12.10 17.23 -27.08
CA THR A 341 13.36 16.48 -26.94
C THR A 341 13.24 15.29 -26.00
N PHE A 342 12.15 15.20 -25.24
CA PHE A 342 11.95 14.13 -24.27
C PHE A 342 11.66 12.80 -24.99
N VAL A 343 12.44 11.77 -24.64
CA VAL A 343 12.28 10.41 -25.17
C VAL A 343 11.94 9.47 -24.02
N LYS A 344 10.87 8.68 -24.20
CA LYS A 344 10.49 7.63 -23.26
C LYS A 344 11.34 6.38 -23.51
N GLU A 345 12.17 6.04 -22.54
CA GLU A 345 13.02 4.85 -22.59
C GLU A 345 12.33 3.63 -21.96
N PRO A 346 12.69 2.40 -22.38
CA PRO A 346 12.20 1.18 -21.77
C PRO A 346 12.55 1.08 -20.28
N PHE A 347 11.55 0.76 -19.46
CA PHE A 347 11.74 0.56 -18.03
C PHE A 347 12.41 -0.79 -17.75
N TYR A 348 13.05 -0.92 -16.58
CA TYR A 348 13.38 -2.22 -15.99
C TYR A 348 12.19 -2.70 -15.16
N ILE A 349 11.36 -3.57 -15.73
CA ILE A 349 10.11 -4.09 -15.14
C ILE A 349 10.33 -5.53 -14.60
N PRO A 350 10.33 -5.73 -13.27
CA PRO A 350 10.40 -7.05 -12.66
C PRO A 350 9.01 -7.71 -12.57
N LEU A 351 8.77 -8.77 -13.33
CA LEU A 351 7.48 -9.48 -13.37
C LEU A 351 7.57 -10.86 -12.75
N ARG A 352 6.96 -11.03 -11.57
CA ARG A 352 6.78 -12.34 -10.94
C ARG A 352 5.76 -13.16 -11.72
N PHE A 353 6.04 -14.45 -11.91
CA PHE A 353 5.14 -15.33 -12.66
C PHE A 353 5.08 -16.75 -12.14
N GLY A 354 4.09 -17.49 -12.60
CA GLY A 354 3.96 -18.93 -12.45
C GLY A 354 3.18 -19.54 -13.61
N LEU A 355 3.36 -20.85 -13.78
CA LEU A 355 2.71 -21.64 -14.81
C LEU A 355 1.78 -22.66 -14.15
N VAL A 356 0.48 -22.52 -14.42
CA VAL A 356 -0.58 -23.33 -13.81
C VAL A 356 -1.11 -24.29 -14.87
N LEU A 357 -1.05 -25.60 -14.62
CA LEU A 357 -1.69 -26.57 -15.52
C LEU A 357 -3.21 -26.53 -15.38
N PRO A 358 -3.98 -26.89 -16.42
CA PRO A 358 -5.43 -27.05 -16.32
C PRO A 358 -5.87 -28.04 -15.23
N THR A 359 -5.00 -29.00 -14.89
CA THR A 359 -5.20 -29.95 -13.78
C THR A 359 -5.04 -29.33 -12.38
N GLY A 360 -4.62 -28.07 -12.30
CA GLY A 360 -4.26 -27.37 -11.07
C GLY A 360 -2.88 -27.70 -10.51
N LYS A 361 -2.11 -28.58 -11.18
CA LYS A 361 -0.73 -28.86 -10.80
C LYS A 361 0.19 -27.70 -11.19
N ALA A 362 1.00 -27.24 -10.26
CA ALA A 362 2.04 -26.25 -10.55
C ALA A 362 3.17 -26.88 -11.37
N ILE A 363 3.65 -26.16 -12.39
CA ILE A 363 4.90 -26.50 -13.08
C ILE A 363 6.06 -25.89 -12.31
N LYS A 364 7.10 -26.69 -12.06
CA LYS A 364 8.35 -26.20 -11.50
C LYS A 364 9.04 -25.34 -12.55
N ILE A 365 9.18 -24.04 -12.26
CA ILE A 365 9.93 -23.09 -13.08
C ILE A 365 11.36 -22.93 -12.52
N PRO A 366 12.37 -22.69 -13.37
CA PRO A 366 13.77 -22.54 -12.93
C PRO A 366 14.02 -21.24 -12.15
N PHE A 367 13.19 -20.24 -12.39
CA PHE A 367 13.16 -18.94 -11.72
C PHE A 367 11.73 -18.40 -11.82
N ASP A 368 11.36 -17.48 -10.93
CA ASP A 368 10.00 -16.92 -10.80
C ASP A 368 9.92 -15.44 -11.19
N LEU A 369 11.00 -14.84 -11.69
CA LEU A 369 11.09 -13.44 -12.05
C LEU A 369 11.55 -13.22 -13.50
N LEU A 370 10.72 -12.55 -14.30
CA LEU A 370 11.06 -12.07 -15.64
C LEU A 370 11.50 -10.61 -15.55
N ALA A 371 12.74 -10.32 -15.93
CA ALA A 371 13.28 -8.96 -15.99
C ALA A 371 13.11 -8.39 -17.41
N LEU A 372 12.00 -7.69 -17.65
CA LEU A 372 11.76 -7.00 -18.92
C LEU A 372 12.47 -5.63 -18.89
N LYS A 373 13.54 -5.51 -19.65
CA LYS A 373 14.44 -4.35 -19.79
C LYS A 373 14.40 -3.75 -21.19
N GLU A 374 14.16 -4.55 -22.21
CA GLU A 374 14.04 -4.05 -23.59
C GLU A 374 12.58 -3.76 -23.94
N VAL A 375 12.35 -3.11 -25.09
CA VAL A 375 11.01 -2.93 -25.65
C VAL A 375 10.29 -4.28 -25.81
N SER A 376 11.01 -5.31 -26.25
CA SER A 376 10.46 -6.67 -26.39
C SER A 376 11.50 -7.72 -26.02
N GLN A 377 11.10 -8.69 -25.20
CA GLN A 377 11.94 -9.83 -24.81
C GLN A 377 11.13 -11.12 -24.78
N GLU A 378 11.84 -12.24 -24.92
CA GLU A 378 11.24 -13.56 -25.00
C GLU A 378 11.94 -14.55 -24.07
N TRP A 379 11.15 -15.39 -23.42
CA TRP A 379 11.60 -16.49 -22.57
C TRP A 379 11.00 -17.79 -23.07
N THR A 380 11.81 -18.85 -23.14
CA THR A 380 11.36 -20.19 -23.53
C THR A 380 11.59 -21.17 -22.38
N PHE A 381 10.54 -21.88 -22.01
CA PHE A 381 10.52 -22.90 -20.97
C PHE A 381 10.37 -24.27 -21.63
N ALA A 382 11.37 -25.14 -21.43
CA ALA A 382 11.33 -26.52 -21.88
C ALA A 382 10.59 -27.42 -20.88
N ASP A 383 10.34 -28.67 -21.28
CA ASP A 383 9.72 -29.72 -20.46
C ASP A 383 8.34 -29.36 -19.89
N VAL A 384 7.59 -28.54 -20.61
CA VAL A 384 6.22 -28.15 -20.28
C VAL A 384 5.26 -29.16 -20.92
N PRO A 385 4.60 -30.05 -20.16
CA PRO A 385 3.94 -31.25 -20.71
C PRO A 385 2.66 -30.96 -21.51
N GLU A 386 1.97 -29.88 -21.18
CA GLU A 386 0.77 -29.38 -21.85
C GLU A 386 0.72 -27.86 -21.73
N LYS A 387 -0.09 -27.18 -22.56
CA LYS A 387 -0.15 -25.71 -22.56
C LYS A 387 -0.54 -25.19 -21.16
N PRO A 388 0.33 -24.45 -20.47
CA PRO A 388 0.02 -23.91 -19.16
C PRO A 388 -0.81 -22.63 -19.29
N ILE A 389 -1.37 -22.20 -18.16
CA ILE A 389 -1.93 -20.88 -17.98
C ILE A 389 -0.87 -20.03 -17.29
N LEU A 390 -0.51 -18.91 -17.90
CA LEU A 390 0.45 -17.97 -17.35
C LEU A 390 -0.24 -17.05 -16.32
N SER A 391 0.16 -17.20 -15.06
CA SER A 391 -0.12 -16.26 -13.98
C SER A 391 1.07 -15.31 -13.88
N ILE A 392 0.92 -14.07 -14.33
CA ILE A 392 2.02 -13.08 -14.42
C ILE A 392 1.66 -11.80 -13.68
N ASN A 393 2.69 -11.01 -13.33
CA ASN A 393 2.60 -9.88 -12.42
C ASN A 393 2.04 -10.28 -11.04
N ARG A 394 2.42 -11.48 -10.57
CA ARG A 394 2.03 -12.01 -9.25
C ARG A 394 2.39 -11.02 -8.15
N GLU A 395 1.51 -10.93 -7.15
CA GLU A 395 1.60 -9.92 -6.08
C GLU A 395 1.73 -8.48 -6.60
N PHE A 396 1.29 -8.20 -7.83
CA PHE A 396 1.50 -6.92 -8.52
C PHE A 396 2.98 -6.49 -8.50
N SER A 397 3.87 -7.39 -8.90
CA SER A 397 5.33 -7.18 -8.87
C SER A 397 5.84 -5.91 -9.54
N ALA A 398 5.07 -5.30 -10.45
CA ALA A 398 5.33 -3.97 -11.01
C ALA A 398 4.01 -3.17 -11.24
N PRO A 399 4.04 -1.83 -11.10
CA PRO A 399 2.87 -0.96 -11.26
C PRO A 399 2.58 -0.67 -12.75
N ILE A 400 2.09 -1.69 -13.44
CA ILE A 400 1.83 -1.67 -14.88
C ILE A 400 0.37 -1.98 -15.24
N LYS A 401 -0.03 -1.61 -16.46
CA LYS A 401 -1.22 -2.15 -17.11
C LYS A 401 -0.84 -3.43 -17.87
N LEU A 402 -1.39 -4.56 -17.46
CA LEU A 402 -1.11 -5.86 -18.09
C LEU A 402 -2.16 -6.18 -19.16
N VAL A 403 -1.72 -6.37 -20.41
CA VAL A 403 -2.58 -6.78 -21.52
C VAL A 403 -2.29 -8.24 -21.85
N GLN A 404 -3.19 -9.12 -21.42
CA GLN A 404 -3.11 -10.57 -21.65
C GLN A 404 -4.47 -11.11 -22.10
N ASN A 405 -4.50 -11.70 -23.30
CA ASN A 405 -5.68 -12.35 -23.84
C ASN A 405 -5.88 -13.71 -23.19
N MET A 406 -6.97 -13.86 -22.43
CA MET A 406 -7.28 -15.07 -21.69
C MET A 406 -8.75 -15.43 -21.86
N SER A 407 -9.03 -16.71 -22.14
CA SER A 407 -10.41 -17.21 -22.21
C SER A 407 -11.06 -17.24 -20.82
N GLY A 408 -12.39 -17.16 -20.76
CA GLY A 408 -13.13 -17.27 -19.49
C GLY A 408 -12.80 -18.56 -18.72
N GLN A 409 -12.61 -19.67 -19.45
CA GLN A 409 -12.20 -20.95 -18.86
C GLN A 409 -10.80 -20.88 -18.20
N ASN A 410 -9.82 -20.22 -18.83
CA ASN A 410 -8.50 -20.06 -18.22
C ASN A 410 -8.54 -19.13 -17.01
N ILE A 411 -9.35 -18.06 -17.04
CA ILE A 411 -9.56 -17.19 -15.89
C ILE A 411 -10.18 -17.98 -14.73
N LEU A 412 -11.20 -18.82 -14.99
CA LEU A 412 -11.80 -19.70 -14.00
C LEU A 412 -10.78 -20.66 -13.38
N LEU A 413 -9.90 -21.25 -14.20
CA LEU A 413 -8.85 -22.14 -13.72
C LEU A 413 -7.83 -21.41 -12.82
N LEU A 414 -7.50 -20.14 -13.10
CA LEU A 414 -6.67 -19.34 -12.20
C LEU A 414 -7.39 -19.06 -10.87
N ILE A 415 -8.68 -18.71 -10.89
CA ILE A 415 -9.48 -18.54 -9.66
C ILE A 415 -9.45 -19.81 -8.80
N LYS A 416 -9.54 -20.98 -9.45
CA LYS A 416 -9.59 -22.28 -8.79
C LYS A 416 -8.22 -22.74 -8.26
N PHE A 417 -7.15 -22.56 -9.04
CA PHE A 417 -5.90 -23.29 -8.85
C PHE A 417 -4.63 -22.45 -8.75
N ASP A 418 -4.67 -21.15 -9.00
CA ASP A 418 -3.47 -20.34 -8.87
C ASP A 418 -2.98 -20.35 -7.40
N SER A 419 -1.68 -20.58 -7.22
CA SER A 419 -1.06 -20.58 -5.89
C SER A 419 -0.91 -19.17 -5.33
N ASP A 420 -0.90 -18.15 -6.21
CA ASP A 420 -0.78 -16.76 -5.81
C ASP A 420 -2.15 -16.18 -5.44
N ALA A 421 -2.38 -15.92 -4.16
CA ALA A 421 -3.65 -15.40 -3.67
C ALA A 421 -4.04 -14.09 -4.35
N PHE A 422 -3.07 -13.18 -4.54
CA PHE A 422 -3.30 -11.92 -5.23
C PHE A 422 -3.83 -12.16 -6.66
N ASN A 423 -3.17 -12.99 -7.46
CA ASN A 423 -3.63 -13.29 -8.82
C ASN A 423 -4.93 -14.12 -8.88
N ARG A 424 -5.27 -14.93 -7.87
CA ARG A 424 -6.62 -15.52 -7.76
C ARG A 424 -7.69 -14.43 -7.67
N ARG A 425 -7.44 -13.39 -6.87
CA ARG A 425 -8.35 -12.23 -6.78
C ARG A 425 -8.32 -11.41 -8.07
N GLU A 426 -7.18 -11.20 -8.70
CA GLU A 426 -7.11 -10.48 -9.98
C GLU A 426 -7.87 -11.21 -11.09
N ALA A 427 -7.79 -12.53 -11.15
CA ALA A 427 -8.58 -13.35 -12.06
C ALA A 427 -10.08 -13.17 -11.81
N SER A 428 -10.50 -13.16 -10.53
CA SER A 428 -11.89 -12.88 -10.14
C SER A 428 -12.34 -11.49 -10.57
N MET A 429 -11.53 -10.46 -10.29
CA MET A 429 -11.80 -9.07 -10.68
C MET A 429 -11.87 -8.90 -12.20
N LYS A 430 -10.96 -9.54 -12.96
CA LYS A 430 -10.95 -9.52 -14.43
C LYS A 430 -12.22 -10.12 -15.01
N MET A 431 -12.64 -11.29 -14.50
CA MET A 431 -13.89 -11.94 -14.92
C MET A 431 -15.10 -11.05 -14.64
N LEU A 432 -15.19 -10.48 -13.42
CA LEU A 432 -16.30 -9.62 -13.01
C LEU A 432 -16.32 -8.30 -13.79
N LEU A 433 -15.17 -7.68 -14.05
CA LEU A 433 -15.08 -6.44 -14.81
C LEU A 433 -15.50 -6.64 -16.27
N GLN A 434 -15.08 -7.73 -16.91
CA GLN A 434 -15.52 -8.09 -18.26
C GLN A 434 -17.04 -8.24 -18.33
N GLU A 435 -17.63 -8.92 -17.33
CA GLU A 435 -19.07 -9.15 -17.29
C GLU A 435 -19.87 -7.89 -16.98
N VAL A 436 -19.42 -7.09 -16.01
CA VAL A 436 -20.03 -5.80 -15.68
C VAL A 436 -20.05 -4.89 -16.90
N ARG A 437 -18.95 -4.78 -17.65
CA ARG A 437 -18.89 -3.95 -18.88
C ARG A 437 -19.85 -4.45 -19.95
N ARG A 438 -19.93 -5.77 -20.15
CA ARG A 438 -20.89 -6.36 -21.10
C ARG A 438 -22.34 -6.02 -20.71
N LEU A 439 -22.68 -6.14 -19.43
CA LEU A 439 -24.01 -5.79 -18.92
C LEU A 439 -24.29 -4.27 -18.95
N ILE A 440 -23.28 -3.42 -18.74
CA ILE A 440 -23.40 -1.96 -18.93
C ILE A 440 -23.76 -1.64 -20.38
N ALA A 441 -23.08 -2.27 -21.35
CA ALA A 441 -23.41 -2.09 -22.77
C ALA A 441 -24.85 -2.55 -23.06
N CYS A 442 -25.29 -3.68 -22.49
CA CYS A 442 -26.67 -4.14 -22.61
C CYS A 442 -27.67 -3.13 -22.04
N ALA A 443 -27.40 -2.58 -20.85
CA ALA A 443 -28.23 -1.58 -20.18
C ALA A 443 -28.33 -0.28 -20.99
N LYS A 444 -27.19 0.24 -21.48
CA LYS A 444 -27.12 1.43 -22.36
C LYS A 444 -27.97 1.24 -23.62
N ASN A 445 -27.93 0.05 -24.21
CA ASN A 445 -28.69 -0.31 -25.40
C ASN A 445 -30.12 -0.79 -25.11
N LYS A 446 -30.56 -0.78 -23.85
CA LYS A 446 -31.88 -1.26 -23.40
C LYS A 446 -32.21 -2.69 -23.86
N THR A 447 -31.18 -3.54 -23.90
CA THR A 447 -31.30 -4.98 -24.22
C THR A 447 -31.38 -5.80 -22.94
N ALA A 448 -31.75 -7.08 -23.06
CA ALA A 448 -31.87 -7.97 -21.91
C ALA A 448 -30.54 -8.12 -21.16
N LEU A 449 -30.58 -7.89 -19.84
CA LEU A 449 -29.46 -8.15 -18.95
C LEU A 449 -29.48 -9.63 -18.57
N ILE A 450 -28.60 -10.42 -19.17
CA ILE A 450 -28.49 -11.86 -18.91
C ILE A 450 -27.07 -12.11 -18.43
N THR A 451 -26.88 -12.50 -17.16
CA THR A 451 -25.53 -12.76 -16.63
C THR A 451 -24.95 -14.04 -17.26
N ASN A 452 -23.66 -14.04 -17.58
CA ASN A 452 -22.96 -15.23 -18.07
C ASN A 452 -22.94 -16.31 -16.97
N PRO A 453 -23.48 -17.54 -17.22
CA PRO A 453 -23.48 -18.63 -16.25
C PRO A 453 -22.10 -18.97 -15.68
N ASP A 454 -21.03 -18.87 -16.48
CA ASP A 454 -19.66 -19.17 -16.04
C ASP A 454 -19.21 -18.24 -14.90
N VAL A 455 -19.68 -16.98 -14.90
CA VAL A 455 -19.38 -15.99 -13.85
C VAL A 455 -20.08 -16.38 -12.55
N ILE A 456 -21.33 -16.83 -12.65
CA ILE A 456 -22.10 -17.30 -11.48
C ILE A 456 -21.49 -18.60 -10.92
N GLU A 457 -21.05 -19.52 -11.78
CA GLU A 457 -20.32 -20.73 -11.36
C GLU A 457 -19.00 -20.36 -10.64
N ALA A 458 -18.25 -19.40 -11.17
CA ALA A 458 -17.00 -18.93 -10.55
C ALA A 458 -17.22 -18.37 -9.13
N LEU A 459 -18.24 -17.51 -8.97
CA LEU A 459 -18.63 -16.98 -7.66
C LEU A 459 -19.09 -18.10 -6.71
N GLY A 460 -19.85 -19.07 -7.22
CA GLY A 460 -20.27 -20.25 -6.48
C GLY A 460 -19.09 -21.12 -5.99
N TYR A 461 -18.06 -21.28 -6.82
CA TYR A 461 -16.83 -21.98 -6.42
C TYR A 461 -16.13 -21.24 -5.28
N ILE A 462 -15.95 -19.92 -5.41
CA ILE A 462 -15.32 -19.09 -4.37
C ILE A 462 -16.10 -19.16 -3.06
N LEU A 463 -17.44 -19.07 -3.14
CA LEU A 463 -18.33 -19.13 -1.99
C LEU A 463 -18.14 -20.45 -1.22
N ASN A 464 -18.14 -21.57 -1.93
CA ASN A 464 -18.12 -22.91 -1.37
C ASN A 464 -16.72 -23.46 -1.03
N ASP A 465 -15.64 -22.81 -1.48
CA ASP A 465 -14.28 -23.21 -1.13
C ASP A 465 -13.96 -22.84 0.33
N SER A 466 -14.00 -23.84 1.21
CA SER A 466 -13.71 -23.69 2.65
C SER A 466 -12.23 -23.44 2.97
N LYS A 467 -11.33 -23.55 2.00
CA LYS A 467 -9.89 -23.33 2.20
C LYS A 467 -9.49 -21.86 2.01
N ILE A 468 -10.34 -21.04 1.41
CA ILE A 468 -10.07 -19.61 1.24
C ILE A 468 -10.32 -18.91 2.57
N ASP A 469 -9.32 -18.16 3.02
CA ASP A 469 -9.43 -17.24 4.16
C ASP A 469 -10.70 -16.37 4.03
N PRO A 470 -11.48 -16.15 5.10
CA PRO A 470 -12.73 -15.40 5.02
C PRO A 470 -12.60 -13.99 4.43
N GLN A 471 -11.56 -13.25 4.79
CA GLN A 471 -11.34 -11.89 4.28
C GLN A 471 -10.98 -11.92 2.79
N MET A 472 -10.10 -12.85 2.41
CA MET A 472 -9.77 -13.10 1.01
C MET A 472 -10.99 -13.50 0.18
N LYS A 473 -11.85 -14.37 0.72
CA LYS A 473 -13.11 -14.77 0.08
C LYS A 473 -14.02 -13.57 -0.16
N ALA A 474 -14.16 -12.68 0.82
CA ALA A 474 -14.95 -11.47 0.68
C ALA A 474 -14.42 -10.54 -0.43
N LEU A 475 -13.09 -10.43 -0.58
CA LEU A 475 -12.45 -9.67 -1.64
C LEU A 475 -12.67 -10.30 -3.02
N MET A 476 -12.54 -11.62 -3.14
CA MET A 476 -12.76 -12.34 -4.40
C MET A 476 -14.22 -12.28 -4.88
N LEU A 477 -15.18 -12.22 -3.93
CA LEU A 477 -16.60 -12.05 -4.24
C LEU A 477 -16.98 -10.59 -4.55
N SER A 478 -16.10 -9.61 -4.30
CA SER A 478 -16.44 -8.21 -4.46
C SER A 478 -16.48 -7.79 -5.92
N LEU A 479 -17.60 -7.19 -6.33
CA LEU A 479 -17.73 -6.58 -7.64
C LEU A 479 -16.80 -5.36 -7.79
N PRO A 480 -16.37 -5.03 -9.03
CA PRO A 480 -15.60 -3.82 -9.31
C PRO A 480 -16.27 -2.56 -8.73
N SER A 481 -15.44 -1.65 -8.18
CA SER A 481 -15.90 -0.35 -7.71
C SER A 481 -16.32 0.53 -8.89
N ASN A 482 -17.13 1.57 -8.64
CA ASN A 482 -17.54 2.48 -9.70
C ASN A 482 -16.35 3.25 -10.30
N MET A 483 -15.31 3.53 -9.50
CA MET A 483 -14.08 4.15 -9.98
C MET A 483 -13.33 3.25 -10.96
N VAL A 484 -13.19 1.95 -10.63
CA VAL A 484 -12.53 0.98 -11.53
C VAL A 484 -13.30 0.84 -12.84
N ILE A 485 -14.64 0.78 -12.78
CA ILE A 485 -15.48 0.73 -13.99
C ILE A 485 -15.31 2.03 -14.81
N ALA A 486 -15.31 3.18 -14.15
CA ALA A 486 -15.20 4.48 -14.82
C ALA A 486 -13.88 4.65 -15.60
N GLN A 487 -12.80 4.01 -15.17
CA GLN A 487 -11.50 4.04 -15.89
C GLN A 487 -11.56 3.31 -17.25
N GLU A 488 -12.54 2.43 -17.46
CA GLU A 488 -12.68 1.59 -18.66
C GLU A 488 -13.82 2.02 -19.58
N GLU A 489 -14.53 3.10 -19.22
CA GLU A 489 -15.72 3.58 -19.92
C GLU A 489 -15.49 5.00 -20.45
N GLU A 490 -15.60 5.17 -21.78
CA GLU A 490 -15.49 6.51 -22.41
C GLU A 490 -16.60 7.47 -21.95
N THR A 491 -17.78 6.94 -21.65
CA THR A 491 -18.94 7.71 -21.18
C THR A 491 -19.58 7.04 -19.98
N LEU A 492 -19.66 7.79 -18.88
CA LEU A 492 -20.22 7.34 -17.61
C LEU A 492 -21.74 7.43 -17.63
N VAL A 493 -22.40 6.29 -17.44
CA VAL A 493 -23.87 6.20 -17.30
C VAL A 493 -24.16 5.51 -15.97
N PRO A 494 -24.29 6.26 -14.86
CA PRO A 494 -24.36 5.69 -13.51
C PRO A 494 -25.49 4.66 -13.33
N GLU A 495 -26.64 4.89 -13.94
CA GLU A 495 -27.76 3.95 -13.88
C GLU A 495 -27.41 2.59 -14.52
N ALA A 496 -26.70 2.59 -15.65
CA ALA A 496 -26.25 1.36 -16.30
C ALA A 496 -25.25 0.59 -15.43
N PHE A 497 -24.38 1.29 -14.68
CA PHE A 497 -23.44 0.66 -13.75
C PHE A 497 -24.20 -0.04 -12.62
N MET A 498 -25.21 0.65 -12.05
CA MET A 498 -26.05 0.09 -10.99
C MET A 498 -26.87 -1.11 -11.48
N GLN A 499 -27.50 -1.01 -12.65
CA GLN A 499 -28.29 -2.11 -13.24
C GLN A 499 -27.42 -3.35 -13.50
N ALA A 500 -26.23 -3.16 -14.08
CA ALA A 500 -25.29 -4.26 -14.35
C ALA A 500 -24.86 -4.97 -13.05
N LYS A 501 -24.40 -4.22 -12.05
CA LYS A 501 -23.97 -4.78 -10.76
C LYS A 501 -25.11 -5.48 -10.03
N LYS A 502 -26.28 -4.84 -9.98
CA LYS A 502 -27.48 -5.41 -9.34
C LYS A 502 -27.89 -6.72 -10.01
N LYS A 503 -27.83 -6.81 -11.34
CA LYS A 503 -28.18 -8.04 -12.06
C LYS A 503 -27.28 -9.21 -11.68
N ILE A 504 -25.96 -9.01 -11.62
CA ILE A 504 -25.02 -10.07 -11.21
C ILE A 504 -25.33 -10.54 -9.77
N ILE A 505 -25.58 -9.59 -8.85
CA ILE A 505 -25.91 -9.93 -7.45
C ILE A 505 -27.20 -10.74 -7.38
N ILE A 506 -28.26 -10.30 -8.06
CA ILE A 506 -29.55 -11.02 -8.07
C ILE A 506 -29.39 -12.44 -8.61
N ASP A 507 -28.68 -12.62 -9.74
CA ASP A 507 -28.49 -13.93 -10.33
C ASP A 507 -27.65 -14.86 -9.44
N PHE A 508 -26.61 -14.30 -8.80
CA PHE A 508 -25.79 -15.02 -7.83
C PHE A 508 -26.60 -15.45 -6.59
N VAL A 509 -27.39 -14.53 -6.02
CA VAL A 509 -28.24 -14.80 -4.86
C VAL A 509 -29.32 -15.82 -5.20
N ASN A 510 -30.01 -15.69 -6.34
CA ASN A 510 -31.03 -16.64 -6.76
C ASN A 510 -30.49 -18.08 -6.88
N GLN A 511 -29.24 -18.24 -7.32
CA GLN A 511 -28.62 -19.55 -7.45
C GLN A 511 -28.09 -20.11 -6.12
N PHE A 512 -27.54 -19.25 -5.25
CA PHE A 512 -26.81 -19.68 -4.04
C PHE A 512 -27.43 -19.20 -2.72
N GLN A 513 -28.72 -18.84 -2.70
CA GLN A 513 -29.40 -18.26 -1.54
C GLN A 513 -29.19 -19.09 -0.26
N ASN A 514 -29.37 -20.41 -0.35
CA ASN A 514 -29.22 -21.31 0.79
C ASN A 514 -27.78 -21.36 1.31
N ASP A 515 -26.80 -21.37 0.41
CA ASP A 515 -25.38 -21.40 0.76
C ASP A 515 -24.95 -20.07 1.40
N LEU A 516 -25.41 -18.94 0.87
CA LEU A 516 -25.18 -17.61 1.43
C LEU A 516 -25.74 -17.50 2.85
N VAL A 517 -27.00 -17.90 3.07
CA VAL A 517 -27.63 -17.85 4.41
C VAL A 517 -26.92 -18.78 5.39
N LYS A 518 -26.52 -19.98 4.93
CA LYS A 518 -25.76 -20.93 5.75
C LYS A 518 -24.41 -20.32 6.16
N LEU A 519 -23.69 -19.74 5.21
CA LEU A 519 -22.38 -19.13 5.44
C LEU A 519 -22.49 -17.91 6.35
N TYR A 520 -23.50 -17.05 6.17
CA TYR A 520 -23.79 -15.95 7.08
C TYR A 520 -23.97 -16.44 8.52
N LYS A 521 -24.81 -17.45 8.74
CA LYS A 521 -25.07 -18.00 10.09
C LYS A 521 -23.82 -18.63 10.71
N GLN A 522 -22.95 -19.24 9.90
CA GLN A 522 -21.70 -19.83 10.35
C GLN A 522 -20.71 -18.76 10.86
N HIS A 523 -20.58 -17.64 10.16
CA HIS A 523 -19.64 -16.57 10.51
C HIS A 523 -20.24 -15.52 11.47
N HIS A 524 -21.56 -15.44 11.60
CA HIS A 524 -22.25 -14.49 12.50
C HIS A 524 -21.79 -14.49 13.96
N PRO A 525 -21.61 -15.65 14.63
CA PRO A 525 -21.19 -15.68 16.03
C PRO A 525 -19.67 -15.49 16.24
N LEU A 526 -18.88 -15.41 15.17
CA LEU A 526 -17.43 -15.29 15.24
C LEU A 526 -17.02 -13.81 15.26
N ASP A 527 -15.98 -13.50 16.03
CA ASP A 527 -15.54 -12.12 16.29
C ASP A 527 -14.10 -11.84 15.79
N THR A 528 -13.68 -12.52 14.72
CA THR A 528 -12.46 -12.15 14.01
C THR A 528 -12.77 -11.14 12.90
N ILE A 529 -11.77 -10.35 12.50
CA ILE A 529 -11.92 -9.37 11.41
C ILE A 529 -12.35 -10.08 10.12
N GLY A 530 -11.69 -11.19 9.75
CA GLY A 530 -12.04 -11.93 8.53
C GLY A 530 -13.47 -12.46 8.52
N ASP A 531 -13.93 -12.99 9.66
CA ASP A 531 -15.31 -13.48 9.79
C ASP A 531 -16.33 -12.34 9.67
N ARG A 532 -16.07 -11.19 10.31
CA ARG A 532 -16.92 -10.00 10.19
C ARG A 532 -16.94 -9.47 8.75
N THR A 533 -15.79 -9.38 8.08
CA THR A 533 -15.71 -8.93 6.68
C THR A 533 -16.53 -9.83 5.76
N LEU A 534 -16.37 -11.16 5.86
CA LEU A 534 -17.13 -12.10 5.03
C LEU A 534 -18.62 -12.06 5.34
N LYS A 535 -19.00 -12.04 6.61
CA LYS A 535 -20.39 -11.91 7.04
C LYS A 535 -21.06 -10.67 6.48
N ASN A 536 -20.40 -9.52 6.57
CA ASN A 536 -20.93 -8.25 6.07
C ASN A 536 -21.03 -8.28 4.53
N LYS A 537 -20.05 -8.86 3.83
CA LYS A 537 -20.12 -9.06 2.37
C LYS A 537 -21.33 -9.92 1.96
N ILE A 538 -21.60 -10.99 2.70
CA ILE A 538 -22.77 -11.84 2.45
C ILE A 538 -24.06 -11.07 2.74
N LEU A 539 -24.09 -10.27 3.80
CA LEU A 539 -25.22 -9.40 4.14
C LEU A 539 -25.53 -8.39 3.01
N ASP A 540 -24.50 -7.80 2.40
CA ASP A 540 -24.65 -6.92 1.24
C ASP A 540 -25.34 -7.64 0.07
N PHE A 541 -25.07 -8.93 -0.15
CA PHE A 541 -25.71 -9.67 -1.23
C PHE A 541 -27.16 -10.03 -0.93
N ILE A 542 -27.46 -10.55 0.27
CA ILE A 542 -28.81 -11.04 0.59
C ILE A 542 -29.85 -9.92 0.83
N THR A 543 -29.41 -8.66 0.88
CA THR A 543 -30.27 -7.48 1.07
C THR A 543 -30.64 -6.76 -0.23
N VAL A 544 -30.02 -7.12 -1.36
CA VAL A 544 -30.30 -6.61 -2.72
C VAL A 544 -31.49 -7.32 -3.34
#